data_AF-A0A924V175-F1
#
_entry.id   AF-A0A924V175-F1
#
_cell.length_a   1.000
_cell.length_b   1.000
_cell.length_c   1.000
_cell.angle_alpha   90.00
_cell.angle_beta   90.00
_cell.angle_gamma   90.00
#
_symmetry.space_group_name_H-M   'P 1'
#
loop_
_entity.id
_entity.type
_entity.pdbx_description
1 polymer ?
#
loop_
_entity_poly.entity_id
_entity_poly.type
_entity_poly.pdbx_seq_one_letter_code
_entity_poly.pdbx_strand_id
1 'polypeptide(L)'
;GAIKRVMIVGGGYDVCYESPLFALNSTSTNLKSGCSSKTKAAGNAVYMVDATTGDLIWEATDAAASIVGGLPSTARATYNTDLVHSVVMRISTLDRNADGLIDHLYFGDLGGQIFRADFDNASQRTASNQGRFGVRVVRLADLRNTTTPANSPRFYVAPTVTIHDEGANTFIMLGIGSGDRSSPLDVLPLADGGKNPIVAGGAAVTKPVNNVYGIIDRDFINTQLISVPAVPPSTTTTVLANTSLVSKDIRLSSLQINPQLLSTSTKNIPDYFFGTGKKEGWYRSLSSQSTGVELTGRTAGGMKAFEEEALAITGTLFMPVYDPQGVATPQASQCSAKVIGETIRERFCIPYGACLNSDGTVNSTLEQNTGLVINTLTDHPTLMGNGIRGIAFGKKDGGGLTILGNTSGTGGWSTNRKLVPTRWYEKQPNPNKVQ
;
A
#
# COMPACT_ATOMS: atom_id res chain seq x y z
N GLY A 1 10.87 30.04 -8.70
CA GLY A 1 10.38 28.81 -9.35
C GLY A 1 8.92 28.98 -9.72
N ALA A 2 8.42 28.16 -10.66
CA ALA A 2 7.01 28.06 -11.00
C ALA A 2 6.48 26.69 -10.58
N ILE A 3 5.24 26.62 -10.11
CA ILE A 3 4.57 25.36 -9.79
C ILE A 3 4.38 24.57 -11.08
N LYS A 4 4.73 23.28 -11.07
CA LYS A 4 4.64 22.39 -12.23
C LYS A 4 3.64 21.28 -11.96
N ARG A 5 2.74 21.04 -12.92
CA ARG A 5 1.85 19.88 -12.90
C ARG A 5 2.61 18.67 -13.42
N VAL A 6 2.53 17.57 -12.70
CA VAL A 6 3.28 16.36 -12.99
C VAL A 6 2.39 15.14 -13.03
N MET A 7 2.80 14.15 -13.81
CA MET A 7 2.28 12.79 -13.74
C MET A 7 3.33 11.91 -13.07
N ILE A 8 2.91 11.10 -12.10
CA ILE A 8 3.80 10.19 -11.37
C ILE A 8 3.36 8.76 -11.69
N VAL A 9 4.28 7.95 -12.20
CA VAL A 9 4.00 6.59 -12.68
C VAL A 9 5.05 5.61 -12.21
N GLY A 10 4.61 4.38 -11.92
CA GLY A 10 5.53 3.25 -11.78
C GLY A 10 6.17 2.89 -13.11
N GLY A 11 7.32 2.22 -13.05
CA GLY A 11 8.11 1.85 -14.22
C GLY A 11 7.47 0.75 -15.07
N GLY A 12 6.41 0.12 -14.58
CA GLY A 12 5.64 -0.87 -15.30
C GLY A 12 5.92 -2.29 -14.83
N TYR A 13 5.78 -3.23 -15.76
CA TYR A 13 5.64 -4.65 -15.45
C TYR A 13 6.66 -5.49 -16.21
N ASP A 14 7.27 -6.44 -15.51
CA ASP A 14 8.03 -7.51 -16.13
C ASP A 14 7.15 -8.73 -16.35
N VAL A 15 7.06 -9.19 -17.60
CA VAL A 15 6.29 -10.38 -17.99
C VAL A 15 6.71 -11.65 -17.25
N CYS A 16 7.89 -11.69 -16.64
CA CYS A 16 8.27 -12.81 -15.78
C CYS A 16 7.35 -13.00 -14.58
N TYR A 17 6.72 -11.93 -14.09
CA TYR A 17 5.74 -12.01 -13.01
C TYR A 17 4.45 -12.75 -13.40
N GLU A 18 4.19 -13.02 -14.69
CA GLU A 18 3.04 -13.84 -15.13
C GLU A 18 3.10 -15.27 -14.58
N SER A 19 4.27 -15.70 -14.11
CA SER A 19 4.41 -16.93 -13.33
C SER A 19 4.27 -16.63 -11.84
N PRO A 20 3.37 -17.32 -11.11
CA PRO A 20 3.31 -17.23 -9.67
C PRO A 20 4.59 -17.80 -9.02
N LEU A 21 5.38 -18.61 -9.74
CA LEU A 21 6.64 -19.17 -9.25
C LEU A 21 7.85 -18.25 -9.49
N PHE A 22 7.66 -17.12 -10.17
CA PHE A 22 8.76 -16.22 -10.46
C PHE A 22 9.32 -15.55 -9.20
N ALA A 23 10.64 -15.57 -9.14
CA ALA A 23 11.45 -14.75 -8.26
C ALA A 23 12.78 -14.42 -8.95
N LEU A 24 13.37 -13.28 -8.60
CA LEU A 24 14.71 -12.95 -9.06
C LEU A 24 15.73 -13.99 -8.59
N ASN A 25 16.76 -14.20 -9.41
CA ASN A 25 17.82 -15.19 -9.21
C ASN A 25 17.33 -16.65 -9.14
N SER A 26 16.07 -16.92 -9.46
CA SER A 26 15.55 -18.29 -9.55
C SER A 26 16.16 -19.01 -10.74
N THR A 27 16.71 -20.20 -10.53
CA THR A 27 17.23 -21.09 -11.58
C THR A 27 16.17 -22.05 -12.12
N SER A 28 14.90 -21.87 -11.73
CA SER A 28 13.79 -22.73 -12.15
C SER A 28 13.65 -22.76 -13.67
N THR A 29 13.54 -23.98 -14.22
CA THR A 29 13.28 -24.24 -15.64
C THR A 29 11.80 -24.12 -16.01
N ASN A 30 10.91 -24.00 -15.01
CA ASN A 30 9.46 -23.85 -15.20
C ASN A 30 9.02 -22.39 -15.39
N LEU A 31 9.95 -21.50 -15.71
CA LEU A 31 9.70 -20.09 -15.97
C LEU A 31 9.69 -19.81 -17.47
N LYS A 32 9.04 -18.72 -17.88
CA LYS A 32 9.08 -18.20 -19.24
C LYS A 32 10.53 -17.96 -19.68
N SER A 33 10.82 -18.15 -20.97
CA SER A 33 12.15 -17.89 -21.54
C SER A 33 12.63 -16.48 -21.19
N GLY A 34 13.88 -16.36 -20.75
CA GLY A 34 14.48 -15.09 -20.29
C GLY A 34 14.19 -14.70 -18.83
N CYS A 35 13.44 -15.52 -18.07
CA CYS A 35 13.13 -15.25 -16.66
C CYS A 35 14.03 -16.01 -15.67
N SER A 36 14.65 -17.11 -16.09
CA SER A 36 15.62 -17.83 -15.25
C SER A 36 16.88 -17.01 -15.03
N SER A 37 17.41 -17.03 -13.82
CA SER A 37 18.61 -16.30 -13.37
C SER A 37 18.55 -14.78 -13.53
N LYS A 38 17.33 -14.23 -13.69
CA LYS A 38 17.12 -12.79 -13.85
C LYS A 38 17.42 -12.06 -12.55
N THR A 39 18.34 -11.10 -12.58
CA THR A 39 18.82 -10.38 -11.39
C THR A 39 18.02 -9.11 -11.09
N LYS A 40 17.34 -8.54 -12.09
CA LYS A 40 16.48 -7.35 -12.00
C LYS A 40 15.28 -7.49 -12.92
N ALA A 41 14.11 -7.14 -12.44
CA ALA A 41 12.88 -7.09 -13.23
C ALA A 41 12.80 -5.77 -14.01
N ALA A 42 12.17 -5.80 -15.19
CA ALA A 42 11.76 -4.60 -15.89
C ALA A 42 10.71 -3.81 -15.08
N GLY A 43 10.66 -2.50 -15.32
CA GLY A 43 9.71 -1.60 -14.67
C GLY A 43 10.00 -1.33 -13.20
N ASN A 44 11.24 -1.49 -12.78
CA ASN A 44 11.75 -1.31 -11.43
C ASN A 44 12.07 0.15 -11.06
N ALA A 45 11.31 1.10 -11.62
CA ALA A 45 11.54 2.52 -11.47
C ALA A 45 10.25 3.25 -11.08
N VAL A 46 10.37 4.52 -10.69
CA VAL A 46 9.25 5.47 -10.60
C VAL A 46 9.65 6.72 -11.37
N TYR A 47 8.76 7.23 -12.20
CA TYR A 47 9.00 8.43 -13.00
C TYR A 47 8.02 9.53 -12.58
N MET A 48 8.55 10.74 -12.45
CA MET A 48 7.79 11.98 -12.39
C MET A 48 8.04 12.73 -13.69
N VAL A 49 6.99 12.97 -14.48
CA VAL A 49 7.08 13.65 -15.78
C VAL A 49 6.21 14.91 -15.79
N ASP A 50 6.59 15.90 -16.58
CA ASP A 50 5.78 17.09 -16.84
C ASP A 50 4.46 16.67 -17.51
N ALA A 51 3.32 17.03 -16.92
CA ALA A 51 2.02 16.61 -17.43
C ALA A 51 1.63 17.29 -18.76
N THR A 52 2.34 18.35 -19.16
CA THR A 52 2.09 19.10 -20.40
C THR A 52 3.03 18.65 -21.51
N THR A 53 4.33 18.55 -21.22
CA THR A 53 5.35 18.25 -22.24
C THR A 53 5.74 16.79 -22.31
N GLY A 54 5.51 16.02 -21.24
CA GLY A 54 5.99 14.65 -21.11
C GLY A 54 7.48 14.55 -20.74
N ASP A 55 8.16 15.67 -20.51
CA ASP A 55 9.57 15.65 -20.11
C ASP A 55 9.72 14.98 -18.75
N LEU A 56 10.70 14.08 -18.61
CA LEU A 56 11.09 13.59 -17.29
C LEU A 56 11.39 14.78 -16.38
N ILE A 57 11.09 14.71 -15.09
CA ILE A 57 11.45 15.68 -14.06
C ILE A 57 12.33 15.02 -13.02
N TRP A 58 11.92 13.83 -12.58
CA TRP A 58 12.63 13.04 -11.61
C TRP A 58 12.39 11.54 -11.82
N GLU A 59 13.36 10.71 -11.45
CA GLU A 59 13.22 9.25 -11.42
C GLU A 59 13.79 8.63 -10.13
N ALA A 60 13.14 7.56 -9.66
CA ALA A 60 13.74 6.60 -8.74
C ALA A 60 14.09 5.32 -9.49
N THR A 61 15.31 4.82 -9.33
CA THR A 61 15.78 3.59 -10.00
C THR A 61 16.90 2.93 -9.19
N ASP A 62 17.32 1.72 -9.56
CA ASP A 62 18.35 0.97 -8.83
C ASP A 62 19.78 1.46 -9.07
N ALA A 63 20.03 2.12 -10.21
CA ALA A 63 21.34 2.61 -10.58
C ALA A 63 21.26 3.79 -11.54
N ALA A 64 22.31 4.60 -11.60
CA ALA A 64 22.41 5.69 -12.57
C ALA A 64 22.41 5.16 -14.01
N ALA A 65 21.47 5.61 -14.84
CA ALA A 65 21.65 5.59 -16.28
C ALA A 65 22.77 6.60 -16.65
N SER A 66 23.66 6.25 -17.57
CA SER A 66 24.77 7.15 -17.94
C SER A 66 24.28 8.48 -18.54
N ILE A 67 23.14 8.51 -19.24
CA ILE A 67 22.46 9.72 -19.77
C ILE A 67 20.97 9.42 -19.93
N VAL A 68 20.08 10.31 -19.47
CA VAL A 68 18.67 10.38 -19.91
C VAL A 68 18.40 11.79 -20.43
N GLY A 69 18.08 11.94 -21.71
CA GLY A 69 17.63 13.21 -22.29
C GLY A 69 18.67 14.35 -22.31
N GLY A 70 19.98 14.05 -22.35
CA GLY A 70 21.03 15.06 -22.52
C GLY A 70 21.37 15.91 -21.29
N LEU A 71 20.84 15.56 -20.10
CA LEU A 71 21.25 16.14 -18.81
C LEU A 71 22.09 15.12 -18.01
N PRO A 72 23.07 15.56 -17.19
CA PRO A 72 23.76 14.67 -16.26
C PRO A 72 22.75 13.97 -15.35
N SER A 73 22.78 12.64 -15.31
CA SER A 73 21.79 11.80 -14.64
C SER A 73 21.65 12.02 -13.13
N THR A 74 22.65 12.62 -12.48
CA THR A 74 22.72 12.77 -11.02
C THR A 74 21.83 13.86 -10.43
N ALA A 75 21.33 14.82 -11.23
CA ALA A 75 20.46 15.90 -10.73
C ALA A 75 18.96 15.53 -10.71
N ARG A 76 18.57 14.48 -11.45
CA ARG A 76 17.17 14.11 -11.70
C ARG A 76 16.83 12.72 -11.20
N ALA A 77 17.84 11.92 -10.88
CA ALA A 77 17.63 10.56 -10.44
C ALA A 77 18.04 10.41 -8.98
N THR A 78 17.25 9.63 -8.24
CA THR A 78 17.58 9.24 -6.88
C THR A 78 17.59 7.72 -6.79
N TYR A 79 18.66 7.18 -6.24
CA TYR A 79 18.95 5.75 -6.39
C TYR A 79 18.69 4.98 -5.10
N ASN A 80 18.19 3.76 -5.28
CA ASN A 80 18.19 2.76 -4.23
C ASN A 80 18.41 1.39 -4.86
N THR A 81 19.54 0.74 -4.56
CA THR A 81 19.96 -0.53 -5.17
C THR A 81 18.98 -1.68 -4.94
N ASP A 82 18.01 -1.53 -4.02
CA ASP A 82 16.96 -2.50 -3.76
C ASP A 82 15.75 -2.38 -4.70
N LEU A 83 15.66 -1.33 -5.53
CA LEU A 83 14.62 -1.17 -6.56
C LEU A 83 14.84 -2.13 -7.73
N VAL A 84 14.79 -3.44 -7.51
CA VAL A 84 15.07 -4.46 -8.53
C VAL A 84 13.82 -5.21 -8.99
N HIS A 85 12.65 -4.88 -8.43
CA HIS A 85 11.36 -5.50 -8.72
C HIS A 85 10.43 -4.51 -9.41
N SER A 86 9.49 -5.01 -10.22
CA SER A 86 8.54 -4.17 -10.95
C SER A 86 7.67 -3.34 -10.01
N VAL A 87 7.51 -2.06 -10.34
CA VAL A 87 6.61 -1.11 -9.68
C VAL A 87 5.42 -0.87 -10.60
N VAL A 88 4.33 -1.58 -10.33
CA VAL A 88 3.13 -1.61 -11.19
C VAL A 88 1.99 -0.76 -10.69
N MET A 89 1.94 -0.48 -9.38
CA MET A 89 0.80 0.18 -8.80
C MET A 89 0.93 1.70 -8.91
N ARG A 90 -0.19 2.39 -8.73
CA ARG A 90 -0.22 3.84 -8.58
C ARG A 90 0.67 4.25 -7.40
N ILE A 91 1.29 5.41 -7.52
CA ILE A 91 2.16 5.97 -6.50
C ILE A 91 1.33 6.86 -5.56
N SER A 92 1.41 6.61 -4.26
CA SER A 92 0.70 7.42 -3.27
C SER A 92 1.53 8.65 -2.94
N THR A 93 0.88 9.81 -2.86
CA THR A 93 1.53 11.11 -2.70
C THR A 93 1.11 11.76 -1.39
N LEU A 94 2.01 12.51 -0.77
CA LEU A 94 1.72 13.29 0.43
C LEU A 94 2.37 14.67 0.33
N ASP A 95 1.55 15.70 0.48
CA ASP A 95 1.96 17.07 0.80
C ASP A 95 1.94 17.17 2.32
N ARG A 96 3.12 17.31 2.94
CA ARG A 96 3.27 17.25 4.38
C ARG A 96 2.94 18.59 5.03
N ASN A 97 3.27 19.69 4.36
CA ASN A 97 3.19 21.04 4.93
C ASN A 97 1.98 21.85 4.40
N ALA A 98 1.17 21.24 3.54
CA ALA A 98 -0.01 21.83 2.90
C ALA A 98 0.32 23.07 2.03
N ASP A 99 1.50 23.11 1.40
CA ASP A 99 1.90 24.21 0.50
C ASP A 99 1.45 24.00 -0.97
N GLY A 100 0.79 22.87 -1.25
CA GLY A 100 0.29 22.50 -2.56
C GLY A 100 1.31 21.75 -3.42
N LEU A 101 2.47 21.38 -2.86
CA LEU A 101 3.51 20.61 -3.52
C LEU A 101 3.69 19.24 -2.83
N ILE A 102 4.01 18.24 -3.63
CA ILE A 102 4.21 16.88 -3.12
C ILE A 102 5.59 16.79 -2.48
N ASP A 103 5.63 16.34 -1.23
CA ASP A 103 6.87 16.16 -0.46
C ASP A 103 7.30 14.70 -0.38
N HIS A 104 6.34 13.78 -0.35
CA HIS A 104 6.63 12.35 -0.21
C HIS A 104 5.86 11.50 -1.21
N LEU A 105 6.52 10.46 -1.72
CA LEU A 105 5.90 9.35 -2.43
C LEU A 105 6.00 8.09 -1.61
N TYR A 106 4.97 7.25 -1.65
CA TYR A 106 4.96 5.92 -1.09
C TYR A 106 4.52 4.91 -2.13
N PHE A 107 5.27 3.82 -2.25
CA PHE A 107 5.01 2.82 -3.28
C PHE A 107 5.57 1.45 -2.89
N GLY A 108 4.86 0.38 -3.23
CA GLY A 108 5.33 -1.00 -3.09
C GLY A 108 6.06 -1.52 -4.34
N ASP A 109 6.46 -2.77 -4.33
CA ASP A 109 6.84 -3.47 -5.56
C ASP A 109 6.31 -4.90 -5.58
N LEU A 110 6.45 -5.57 -6.73
CA LEU A 110 6.10 -6.98 -6.86
C LEU A 110 7.09 -7.94 -6.17
N GLY A 111 8.12 -7.41 -5.53
CA GLY A 111 9.02 -8.16 -4.65
C GLY A 111 8.53 -8.22 -3.21
N GLY A 112 7.60 -7.38 -2.79
CA GLY A 112 7.17 -7.30 -1.39
C GLY A 112 7.95 -6.27 -0.57
N GLN A 113 8.50 -5.27 -1.24
CA GLN A 113 9.16 -4.13 -0.60
C GLN A 113 8.25 -2.91 -0.67
N ILE A 114 8.50 -1.94 0.20
CA ILE A 114 7.80 -0.65 0.24
C ILE A 114 8.86 0.44 0.37
N PHE A 115 8.71 1.50 -0.41
CA PHE A 115 9.65 2.60 -0.50
C PHE A 115 8.98 3.94 -0.18
N ARG A 116 9.80 4.87 0.31
CA ARG A 116 9.47 6.29 0.40
C ARG A 116 10.47 7.10 -0.42
N ALA A 117 9.98 8.03 -1.23
CA ALA A 117 10.82 9.06 -1.86
C ALA A 117 10.53 10.41 -1.21
N ASP A 118 11.58 11.18 -0.92
CA ASP A 118 11.49 12.49 -0.26
C ASP A 118 11.91 13.60 -1.23
N PHE A 119 11.13 14.67 -1.29
CA PHE A 119 11.37 15.84 -2.14
C PHE A 119 11.54 17.11 -1.32
N ASP A 120 12.43 17.97 -1.80
CA ASP A 120 12.67 19.27 -1.21
C ASP A 120 12.30 20.37 -2.20
N ASN A 121 11.02 20.74 -2.17
CA ASN A 121 10.45 21.80 -2.99
C ASN A 121 11.03 23.19 -2.66
N ALA A 122 11.47 23.41 -1.42
CA ALA A 122 12.03 24.67 -0.96
C ALA A 122 13.44 24.94 -1.52
N SER A 123 14.25 23.88 -1.69
CA SER A 123 15.59 23.95 -2.26
C SER A 123 15.62 24.48 -3.70
N GLN A 124 14.50 24.40 -4.43
CA GLN A 124 14.35 24.81 -5.83
C GLN A 124 14.16 26.33 -6.02
N ARG A 125 14.23 27.13 -4.94
CA ARG A 125 13.97 28.57 -4.99
C ARG A 125 15.18 29.41 -5.43
N THR A 126 16.39 28.85 -5.46
CA THR A 126 17.63 29.55 -5.87
C THR A 126 18.39 28.78 -6.93
N ALA A 127 18.90 29.48 -7.96
CA ALA A 127 19.57 28.89 -9.13
C ALA A 127 20.79 28.01 -8.81
N SER A 128 21.38 28.13 -7.63
CA SER A 128 22.54 27.34 -7.17
C SER A 128 22.20 25.93 -6.65
N ASN A 129 20.93 25.58 -6.44
CA ASN A 129 20.49 24.32 -5.79
C ASN A 129 19.72 23.36 -6.71
N GLN A 130 19.81 23.54 -8.04
CA GLN A 130 19.07 22.78 -9.06
C GLN A 130 19.35 21.24 -9.09
N GLY A 131 20.13 20.70 -8.16
CA GLY A 131 20.42 19.26 -8.02
C GLY A 131 19.86 18.59 -6.77
N ARG A 132 19.00 19.27 -5.96
CA ARG A 132 18.51 18.76 -4.66
C ARG A 132 17.00 18.51 -4.61
N PHE A 133 16.31 18.42 -5.75
CA PHE A 133 14.86 18.19 -5.78
C PHE A 133 14.49 16.84 -5.14
N GLY A 134 15.08 15.74 -5.62
CA GLY A 134 15.01 14.44 -4.97
C GLY A 134 16.04 14.34 -3.86
N VAL A 135 15.59 14.23 -2.61
CA VAL A 135 16.45 14.12 -1.43
C VAL A 135 16.99 12.70 -1.29
N ARG A 136 16.10 11.71 -1.37
CA ARG A 136 16.42 10.29 -1.23
C ARG A 136 15.26 9.39 -1.65
N VAL A 137 15.59 8.12 -1.86
CA VAL A 137 14.64 7.00 -1.92
C VAL A 137 15.10 5.98 -0.89
N VAL A 138 14.24 5.68 0.09
CA VAL A 138 14.52 4.73 1.16
C VAL A 138 13.60 3.52 1.01
N ARG A 139 14.15 2.32 1.20
CA ARG A 139 13.33 1.12 1.40
C ARG A 139 12.80 1.16 2.83
N LEU A 140 11.53 1.48 2.96
CA LEU A 140 10.83 1.58 4.23
C LEU A 140 10.62 0.19 4.85
N ALA A 141 10.17 -0.77 4.04
CA ALA A 141 9.94 -2.15 4.45
C ALA A 141 10.47 -3.15 3.42
N ASP A 142 10.96 -4.28 3.92
CA ASP A 142 11.34 -5.45 3.14
C ASP A 142 10.63 -6.67 3.73
N LEU A 143 9.47 -7.00 3.16
CA LEU A 143 8.59 -8.08 3.59
C LEU A 143 8.82 -9.35 2.75
N ARG A 144 9.93 -9.41 2.00
CA ARG A 144 10.31 -10.57 1.21
C ARG A 144 10.43 -11.83 2.05
N ASN A 145 10.07 -12.94 1.45
CA ASN A 145 10.38 -14.25 1.99
C ASN A 145 11.82 -14.62 1.60
N THR A 146 12.74 -14.59 2.56
CA THR A 146 14.17 -14.86 2.31
C THR A 146 14.47 -16.34 2.05
N THR A 147 13.62 -17.25 2.52
CA THR A 147 13.80 -18.70 2.37
C THR A 147 13.23 -19.20 1.05
N THR A 148 12.10 -18.62 0.63
CA THR A 148 11.42 -18.97 -0.63
C THR A 148 11.00 -17.67 -1.32
N PRO A 149 11.89 -17.00 -2.07
CA PRO A 149 11.63 -15.69 -2.66
C PRO A 149 10.37 -15.62 -3.54
N ALA A 150 9.98 -16.72 -4.20
CA ALA A 150 8.74 -16.82 -4.99
C ALA A 150 7.46 -16.71 -4.15
N ASN A 151 7.59 -16.86 -2.82
CA ASN A 151 6.51 -16.71 -1.84
C ASN A 151 6.51 -15.33 -1.18
N SER A 152 7.31 -14.39 -1.66
CA SER A 152 7.24 -13.00 -1.19
C SER A 152 5.87 -12.39 -1.52
N PRO A 153 5.30 -11.55 -0.65
CA PRO A 153 4.07 -10.84 -0.96
C PRO A 153 4.27 -9.98 -2.21
N ARG A 154 3.27 -9.94 -3.10
CA ARG A 154 3.28 -9.06 -4.27
C ARG A 154 2.30 -7.91 -4.04
N PHE A 155 2.76 -6.68 -4.23
CA PHE A 155 1.94 -5.48 -4.06
C PHE A 155 1.49 -4.92 -5.41
N TYR A 156 0.22 -5.14 -5.75
CA TYR A 156 -0.43 -4.52 -6.90
C TYR A 156 -1.37 -3.36 -6.52
N VAL A 157 -1.64 -3.19 -5.22
CA VAL A 157 -2.46 -2.10 -4.67
C VAL A 157 -1.53 -1.00 -4.16
N ALA A 158 -1.88 0.26 -4.43
CA ALA A 158 -1.16 1.41 -3.86
C ALA A 158 -1.29 1.43 -2.32
N PRO A 159 -0.22 1.83 -1.58
CA PRO A 159 -0.33 2.00 -0.14
C PRO A 159 -1.28 3.15 0.22
N THR A 160 -2.26 2.91 1.08
CA THR A 160 -3.13 3.96 1.64
C THR A 160 -2.37 4.71 2.74
N VAL A 161 -2.15 6.01 2.56
CA VAL A 161 -1.39 6.85 3.49
C VAL A 161 -2.35 7.50 4.49
N THR A 162 -2.10 7.32 5.78
CA THR A 162 -2.89 7.94 6.85
C THR A 162 -1.99 8.51 7.94
N ILE A 163 -2.37 9.64 8.53
CA ILE A 163 -1.63 10.32 9.61
C ILE A 163 -2.38 10.09 10.91
N HIS A 164 -1.64 9.76 11.97
CA HIS A 164 -2.20 9.45 13.29
C HIS A 164 -1.38 10.09 14.40
N ASP A 165 -2.06 10.41 15.49
CA ASP A 165 -1.49 10.93 16.73
C ASP A 165 -1.74 9.94 17.88
N GLU A 166 -0.70 9.62 18.64
CA GLU A 166 -0.76 8.82 19.86
C GLU A 166 0.11 9.47 20.95
N GLY A 167 -0.55 10.18 21.87
CA GLY A 167 0.12 11.00 22.87
C GLY A 167 1.04 12.04 22.23
N ALA A 168 2.35 11.91 22.43
CA ALA A 168 3.35 12.79 21.84
C ALA A 168 3.89 12.31 20.47
N ASN A 169 3.39 11.18 19.96
CA ASN A 169 3.87 10.58 18.72
C ASN A 169 2.92 10.92 17.57
N THR A 170 3.41 11.60 16.55
CA THR A 170 2.72 11.75 15.26
C THR A 170 3.45 10.91 14.21
N PHE A 171 2.71 10.10 13.47
CA PHE A 171 3.29 9.13 12.54
C PHE A 171 2.37 8.88 11.34
N ILE A 172 2.95 8.30 10.29
CA ILE A 172 2.18 7.77 9.15
C ILE A 172 1.97 6.28 9.36
N MET A 173 0.77 5.81 9.01
CA MET A 173 0.49 4.41 8.77
C MET A 173 0.19 4.20 7.28
N LEU A 174 0.93 3.28 6.67
CA LEU A 174 0.71 2.81 5.30
C LEU A 174 -0.07 1.49 5.34
N GLY A 175 -1.33 1.53 4.89
CA GLY A 175 -2.16 0.36 4.69
C GLY A 175 -1.93 -0.24 3.31
N ILE A 176 -1.53 -1.51 3.22
CA ILE A 176 -1.31 -2.17 1.91
C ILE A 176 -1.66 -3.66 1.99
N GLY A 177 -2.25 -4.21 0.92
CA GLY A 177 -2.62 -5.62 0.84
C GLY A 177 -1.78 -6.37 -0.20
N SER A 178 -1.38 -7.60 0.11
CA SER A 178 -0.73 -8.48 -0.88
C SER A 178 -1.76 -9.28 -1.68
N GLY A 179 -1.40 -9.61 -2.91
CA GLY A 179 -2.21 -10.46 -3.77
C GLY A 179 -1.70 -10.48 -5.20
N ASP A 180 -1.52 -11.67 -5.77
CA ASP A 180 -1.05 -11.80 -7.15
C ASP A 180 -2.19 -11.56 -8.16
N ARG A 181 -2.22 -10.37 -8.76
CA ARG A 181 -3.22 -10.05 -9.78
C ARG A 181 -2.95 -10.65 -11.14
N SER A 182 -1.70 -11.00 -11.45
CA SER A 182 -1.36 -11.65 -12.71
C SER A 182 -1.83 -13.10 -12.74
N SER A 183 -2.11 -13.68 -11.57
CA SER A 183 -2.56 -15.05 -11.43
C SER A 183 -3.67 -15.18 -10.38
N PRO A 184 -4.87 -14.62 -10.64
CA PRO A 184 -5.97 -14.59 -9.66
C PRO A 184 -6.45 -15.98 -9.23
N LEU A 185 -6.22 -17.00 -10.07
CA LEU A 185 -6.67 -18.38 -9.87
C LEU A 185 -5.50 -19.35 -9.58
N ASP A 186 -4.31 -18.85 -9.28
CA ASP A 186 -3.07 -19.65 -9.13
C ASP A 186 -3.16 -20.81 -8.13
N VAL A 187 -3.96 -20.66 -7.07
CA VAL A 187 -4.16 -21.65 -6.01
C VAL A 187 -5.54 -22.33 -6.04
N LEU A 188 -6.33 -22.12 -7.11
CA LEU A 188 -7.57 -22.87 -7.26
C LEU A 188 -7.27 -24.37 -7.49
N PRO A 189 -7.94 -25.27 -6.76
CA PRO A 189 -7.93 -26.68 -7.12
C PRO A 189 -8.58 -26.82 -8.50
N LEU A 190 -7.85 -27.40 -9.45
CA LEU A 190 -8.43 -27.76 -10.75
C LEU A 190 -9.26 -29.02 -10.54
N ALA A 191 -10.57 -28.83 -10.35
CA ALA A 191 -11.52 -29.90 -10.07
C ALA A 191 -11.64 -30.92 -11.23
N ASP A 192 -11.07 -30.64 -12.39
CA ASP A 192 -11.12 -31.46 -13.60
C ASP A 192 -9.81 -32.22 -13.92
N GLY A 193 -8.80 -32.15 -13.06
CA GLY A 193 -7.47 -32.70 -13.39
C GLY A 193 -6.79 -31.95 -14.56
N GLY A 194 -7.30 -30.78 -14.92
CA GLY A 194 -6.69 -29.87 -15.87
C GLY A 194 -5.34 -29.37 -15.36
N LYS A 195 -4.46 -28.98 -16.28
CA LYS A 195 -3.19 -28.32 -15.93
C LYS A 195 -3.51 -26.94 -15.39
N ASN A 196 -2.82 -26.49 -14.33
CA ASN A 196 -2.89 -25.09 -13.92
C ASN A 196 -2.43 -24.27 -15.13
N PRO A 197 -3.32 -23.52 -15.81
CA PRO A 197 -2.95 -22.87 -17.06
C PRO A 197 -1.84 -21.83 -16.86
N ILE A 198 -1.58 -21.46 -15.61
CA ILE A 198 -0.64 -20.44 -15.18
C ILE A 198 0.76 -21.02 -14.92
N VAL A 199 0.90 -22.33 -14.66
CA VAL A 199 2.20 -22.98 -14.47
C VAL A 199 2.41 -24.04 -15.54
N ALA A 200 3.39 -23.81 -16.42
CA ALA A 200 3.84 -24.82 -17.36
C ALA A 200 4.18 -26.13 -16.61
N GLY A 201 3.45 -27.20 -16.91
CA GLY A 201 3.65 -28.52 -16.29
C GLY A 201 2.65 -28.91 -15.19
N GLY A 202 1.68 -28.05 -14.82
CA GLY A 202 0.57 -28.44 -13.95
C GLY A 202 0.93 -28.68 -12.47
N ALA A 203 2.06 -28.14 -12.00
CA ALA A 203 2.44 -28.24 -10.59
C ALA A 203 1.46 -27.46 -9.69
N ALA A 204 1.08 -28.04 -8.55
CA ALA A 204 0.33 -27.34 -7.52
C ALA A 204 1.17 -26.18 -6.97
N VAL A 205 0.64 -24.95 -7.05
CA VAL A 205 1.29 -23.78 -6.47
C VAL A 205 0.86 -23.70 -5.00
N THR A 206 1.77 -24.03 -4.09
CA THR A 206 1.56 -23.76 -2.67
C THR A 206 2.05 -22.35 -2.35
N LYS A 207 1.16 -21.50 -1.83
CA LYS A 207 1.46 -20.11 -1.46
C LYS A 207 1.17 -19.86 0.02
N PRO A 208 1.93 -18.96 0.67
CA PRO A 208 1.52 -18.46 1.97
C PRO A 208 0.23 -17.65 1.85
N VAL A 209 -0.47 -17.46 2.97
CA VAL A 209 -1.60 -16.54 3.04
C VAL A 209 -1.18 -15.13 2.65
N ASN A 210 -2.05 -14.44 1.89
CA ASN A 210 -1.89 -13.01 1.68
C ASN A 210 -2.35 -12.24 2.90
N ASN A 211 -1.75 -11.08 3.13
CA ASN A 211 -2.04 -10.27 4.30
C ASN A 211 -2.35 -8.83 3.90
N VAL A 212 -3.11 -8.16 4.75
CA VAL A 212 -3.06 -6.71 4.89
C VAL A 212 -1.95 -6.35 5.87
N TYR A 213 -1.22 -5.29 5.58
CA TYR A 213 -0.14 -4.76 6.39
C TYR A 213 -0.45 -3.31 6.76
N GLY A 214 -0.10 -2.93 7.99
CA GLY A 214 0.01 -1.55 8.41
C GLY A 214 1.44 -1.23 8.80
N ILE A 215 2.16 -0.48 7.96
CA ILE A 215 3.56 -0.11 8.19
C ILE A 215 3.62 1.29 8.78
N ILE A 216 4.37 1.46 9.88
CA ILE A 216 4.46 2.74 10.57
C ILE A 216 5.75 3.46 10.14
N ASP A 217 5.57 4.65 9.55
CA ASP A 217 6.65 5.60 9.28
C ASP A 217 6.68 6.69 10.35
N ARG A 218 7.76 6.69 11.14
CA ARG A 218 7.99 7.59 12.28
C ARG A 218 8.80 8.81 11.90
N ASP A 219 9.46 8.80 10.74
CA ASP A 219 10.32 9.90 10.35
C ASP A 219 9.51 11.11 9.83
N PHE A 220 8.23 10.89 9.49
CA PHE A 220 7.32 11.93 8.99
C PHE A 220 7.34 13.23 9.81
N ILE A 221 7.35 13.13 11.14
CA ILE A 221 7.30 14.31 12.01
C ILE A 221 8.64 15.07 12.08
N ASN A 222 9.75 14.46 11.66
CA ASN A 222 11.07 15.06 11.75
C ASN A 222 11.16 16.28 10.82
N THR A 223 11.38 17.46 11.38
CA THR A 223 11.47 18.73 10.62
C THR A 223 12.69 18.81 9.73
N GLN A 224 13.71 17.99 9.97
CA GLN A 224 14.90 17.86 9.13
C GLN A 224 14.75 16.78 8.04
N LEU A 225 13.59 16.13 7.93
CA LEU A 225 13.36 15.12 6.89
C LEU A 225 13.55 15.73 5.48
N ILE A 226 13.06 16.94 5.27
CA ILE A 226 13.29 17.75 4.07
C ILE A 226 13.66 19.17 4.53
N SER A 227 14.29 20.00 3.70
CA SER A 227 14.54 21.38 4.13
C SER A 227 13.21 22.13 4.20
N VAL A 228 12.90 22.68 5.37
CA VAL A 228 11.82 23.65 5.52
C VAL A 228 12.44 25.06 5.36
N PRO A 229 11.87 25.97 4.56
CA PRO A 229 12.38 27.33 4.48
C PRO A 229 12.33 27.98 5.86
N ALA A 230 13.50 28.33 6.42
CA ALA A 230 13.55 29.15 7.63
C ALA A 230 13.06 30.56 7.30
N VAL A 231 12.11 31.07 8.09
CA VAL A 231 11.72 32.48 8.09
C VAL A 231 12.16 33.06 9.44
N PRO A 232 13.23 33.88 9.52
CA PRO A 232 14.11 34.41 8.46
C PRO A 232 15.23 33.44 8.01
N PRO A 233 15.85 33.66 6.83
CA PRO A 233 16.85 32.76 6.25
C PRO A 233 18.21 32.94 6.93
N SER A 234 18.39 32.40 8.14
CA SER A 234 19.67 32.54 8.87
C SER A 234 20.24 31.26 9.46
N THR A 235 19.64 30.09 9.18
CA THR A 235 20.21 28.81 9.58
C THR A 235 20.13 27.83 8.42
N THR A 236 21.29 27.33 7.99
CA THR A 236 21.42 26.13 7.15
C THR A 236 20.76 24.96 7.88
N THR A 237 19.50 24.66 7.56
CA THR A 237 18.86 23.44 8.03
C THR A 237 19.48 22.27 7.27
N THR A 238 20.30 21.47 7.95
CA THR A 238 20.88 20.27 7.37
C THR A 238 19.80 19.20 7.25
N VAL A 239 19.57 18.70 6.02
CA VAL A 239 18.68 17.57 5.79
C VAL A 239 19.23 16.33 6.50
N LEU A 240 18.35 15.61 7.18
CA LEU A 240 18.67 14.41 7.96
C LEU A 240 19.41 13.37 7.10
N ALA A 241 20.49 12.81 7.62
CA ALA A 241 21.23 11.75 6.95
C ALA A 241 20.43 10.44 6.92
N ASN A 242 20.59 9.64 5.86
CA ASN A 242 19.89 8.35 5.72
C ASN A 242 20.18 7.36 6.87
N THR A 243 21.35 7.47 7.50
CA THR A 243 21.73 6.65 8.67
C THR A 243 20.92 6.99 9.92
N SER A 244 20.33 8.19 9.99
CA SER A 244 19.55 8.69 11.12
C SER A 244 18.04 8.49 10.95
N LEU A 245 17.59 7.90 9.84
CA LEU A 245 16.20 7.49 9.65
C LEU A 245 15.84 6.36 10.62
N VAL A 246 14.70 6.52 11.29
CA VAL A 246 14.13 5.56 12.23
C VAL A 246 13.38 4.46 11.47
N SER A 247 12.61 4.83 10.46
CA SER A 247 11.81 3.91 9.66
C SER A 247 12.55 3.57 8.38
N LYS A 248 13.25 2.43 8.39
CA LYS A 248 13.94 1.85 7.22
C LYS A 248 14.11 0.35 7.38
N ASP A 249 14.09 -0.37 6.26
CA ASP A 249 14.29 -1.81 6.18
C ASP A 249 13.45 -2.63 7.19
N ILE A 250 12.22 -2.17 7.47
CA ILE A 250 11.28 -2.84 8.39
C ILE A 250 11.03 -4.26 7.87
N ARG A 251 11.29 -5.25 8.73
CA ARG A 251 11.12 -6.67 8.43
C ARG A 251 9.79 -7.18 8.96
N LEU A 252 9.27 -8.25 8.35
CA LEU A 252 8.06 -8.93 8.82
C LEU A 252 8.14 -9.33 10.30
N SER A 253 9.31 -9.75 10.79
CA SER A 253 9.55 -10.09 12.20
C SER A 253 9.41 -8.92 13.17
N SER A 254 9.52 -7.68 12.68
CA SER A 254 9.34 -6.45 13.46
C SER A 254 7.88 -5.99 13.51
N LEU A 255 7.00 -6.65 12.75
CA LEU A 255 5.57 -6.37 12.76
C LEU A 255 4.85 -7.22 13.81
N GLN A 256 3.72 -6.70 14.28
CA GLN A 256 2.80 -7.43 15.15
C GLN A 256 1.81 -8.23 14.30
N ILE A 257 1.83 -9.55 14.41
CA ILE A 257 0.76 -10.38 13.85
C ILE A 257 -0.50 -10.27 14.71
N ASN A 258 -1.66 -10.18 14.07
CA ASN A 258 -2.97 -10.27 14.72
C ASN A 258 -3.09 -9.43 16.01
N PRO A 259 -2.88 -8.09 15.94
CA PRO A 259 -2.93 -7.21 17.11
C PRO A 259 -4.27 -7.28 17.85
N GLN A 260 -5.35 -7.65 17.17
CA GLN A 260 -6.68 -7.82 17.77
C GLN A 260 -6.78 -8.96 18.81
N LEU A 261 -5.79 -9.85 18.85
CA LEU A 261 -5.72 -10.95 19.81
C LEU A 261 -4.87 -10.62 21.04
N LEU A 262 -4.24 -9.44 21.06
CA LEU A 262 -3.48 -9.00 22.21
C LEU A 262 -4.46 -8.67 23.35
N SER A 263 -4.40 -9.46 24.41
CA SER A 263 -5.11 -9.19 25.66
C SER A 263 -4.14 -9.43 26.81
N THR A 264 -3.74 -8.35 27.48
CA THR A 264 -2.90 -8.46 28.68
C THR A 264 -3.36 -7.44 29.70
N SER A 265 -3.26 -7.78 30.99
CA SER A 265 -3.56 -6.86 32.09
C SER A 265 -2.50 -5.76 32.27
N THR A 266 -1.39 -5.82 31.53
CA THR A 266 -0.18 -5.01 31.74
C THR A 266 0.21 -4.12 30.56
N LYS A 267 -0.32 -4.37 29.36
CA LYS A 267 -0.11 -3.55 28.16
C LYS A 267 -1.38 -3.43 27.35
N ASN A 268 -1.71 -2.19 26.99
CA ASN A 268 -2.74 -1.85 26.02
C ASN A 268 -2.16 -1.91 24.60
N ILE A 269 -3.02 -1.87 23.59
CA ILE A 269 -2.59 -2.00 22.19
C ILE A 269 -1.55 -0.95 21.78
N PRO A 270 -1.70 0.35 22.10
CA PRO A 270 -0.70 1.36 21.75
C PRO A 270 0.70 1.08 22.34
N ASP A 271 0.79 0.44 23.50
CA ASP A 271 2.07 0.12 24.16
C ASP A 271 2.94 -0.83 23.33
N TYR A 272 2.34 -1.65 22.47
CA TYR A 272 3.07 -2.52 21.56
C TYR A 272 3.76 -1.73 20.43
N PHE A 273 3.32 -0.52 20.13
CA PHE A 273 3.83 0.30 19.02
C PHE A 273 4.65 1.52 19.47
N PHE A 274 4.49 1.93 20.74
CA PHE A 274 5.17 3.10 21.32
C PHE A 274 5.91 2.84 22.63
N GLY A 275 5.76 1.65 23.23
CA GLY A 275 6.49 1.26 24.43
C GLY A 275 7.85 0.60 24.15
N THR A 276 8.46 0.03 25.21
CA THR A 276 9.70 -0.73 25.10
C THR A 276 9.53 -1.97 24.21
N GLY A 277 10.44 -2.14 23.25
CA GLY A 277 10.36 -3.22 22.26
C GLY A 277 9.27 -3.01 21.20
N LYS A 278 8.99 -1.74 20.88
CA LYS A 278 7.95 -1.34 19.93
C LYS A 278 8.01 -2.12 18.61
N LYS A 279 6.82 -2.37 18.07
CA LYS A 279 6.58 -2.93 16.75
C LYS A 279 6.54 -1.82 15.71
N GLU A 280 7.08 -2.14 14.54
CA GLU A 280 7.18 -1.18 13.42
C GLU A 280 5.93 -1.18 12.54
N GLY A 281 4.89 -1.90 12.96
CA GLY A 281 3.62 -2.04 12.25
C GLY A 281 2.94 -3.36 12.59
N TRP A 282 1.96 -3.75 11.80
CA TRP A 282 1.16 -4.96 12.01
C TRP A 282 0.77 -5.63 10.70
N TYR A 283 0.30 -6.87 10.79
CA TYR A 283 -0.33 -7.55 9.67
C TYR A 283 -1.40 -8.55 10.11
N ARG A 284 -2.37 -8.77 9.23
CA ARG A 284 -3.47 -9.73 9.41
C ARG A 284 -3.71 -10.48 8.10
N SER A 285 -4.04 -11.76 8.18
CA SER A 285 -4.39 -12.57 7.01
C SER A 285 -5.70 -12.11 6.39
N LEU A 286 -5.72 -12.02 5.05
CA LEU A 286 -6.92 -11.76 4.25
C LEU A 286 -7.86 -12.98 4.16
N SER A 287 -7.51 -14.09 4.81
CA SER A 287 -8.38 -15.26 4.94
C SER A 287 -8.79 -15.50 6.39
N SER A 288 -8.37 -14.62 7.32
CA SER A 288 -8.67 -14.76 8.75
C SER A 288 -9.89 -13.96 9.18
N GLN A 289 -10.64 -14.54 10.11
CA GLN A 289 -11.75 -13.86 10.77
C GLN A 289 -11.25 -12.88 11.84
N SER A 290 -12.16 -12.17 12.51
CA SER A 290 -11.85 -11.30 13.65
C SER A 290 -11.07 -12.01 14.78
N THR A 291 -11.25 -13.32 14.92
CA THR A 291 -10.52 -14.18 15.87
C THR A 291 -9.09 -14.52 15.44
N GLY A 292 -8.65 -14.04 14.27
CA GLY A 292 -7.34 -14.36 13.68
C GLY A 292 -7.19 -15.81 13.21
N VAL A 293 -8.28 -16.58 13.20
CA VAL A 293 -8.34 -17.95 12.68
C VAL A 293 -8.65 -17.92 11.19
N GLU A 294 -7.89 -18.68 10.40
CA GLU A 294 -8.10 -18.83 8.97
C GLU A 294 -9.42 -19.53 8.66
N LEU A 295 -10.15 -19.07 7.65
CA LEU A 295 -11.39 -19.71 7.20
C LEU A 295 -11.11 -21.09 6.60
N THR A 296 -11.73 -22.11 7.19
CA THR A 296 -11.70 -23.49 6.66
C THR A 296 -12.32 -23.55 5.25
N GLY A 297 -11.70 -24.32 4.36
CA GLY A 297 -12.18 -24.49 2.98
C GLY A 297 -11.65 -23.43 2.00
N ARG A 298 -10.67 -22.62 2.42
CA ARG A 298 -9.88 -21.76 1.54
C ARG A 298 -8.46 -22.28 1.41
N THR A 299 -7.92 -22.20 0.21
CA THR A 299 -6.51 -22.51 -0.06
C THR A 299 -5.66 -21.31 0.34
N ALA A 300 -4.54 -21.56 1.03
CA ALA A 300 -3.61 -20.51 1.38
C ALA A 300 -3.13 -19.74 0.14
N GLY A 301 -3.12 -18.40 0.25
CA GLY A 301 -2.80 -17.49 -0.85
C GLY A 301 -3.95 -17.23 -1.83
N GLY A 302 -5.12 -17.84 -1.64
CA GLY A 302 -6.29 -17.70 -2.53
C GLY A 302 -6.95 -16.34 -2.41
N MET A 303 -7.20 -15.90 -1.17
CA MET A 303 -7.67 -14.55 -0.88
C MET A 303 -6.59 -13.54 -1.28
N LYS A 304 -6.93 -12.54 -2.09
CA LYS A 304 -5.97 -11.58 -2.65
C LYS A 304 -6.52 -10.17 -2.56
N ALA A 305 -5.69 -9.22 -2.11
CA ALA A 305 -6.02 -7.81 -2.26
C ALA A 305 -6.07 -7.47 -3.76
N PHE A 306 -7.26 -7.09 -4.24
CA PHE A 306 -7.55 -6.89 -5.66
C PHE A 306 -8.21 -5.53 -5.86
N GLU A 307 -8.14 -4.96 -7.07
CA GLU A 307 -8.66 -3.62 -7.41
C GLU A 307 -7.94 -2.42 -6.78
N GLU A 308 -8.17 -1.23 -7.34
CA GLU A 308 -7.46 -0.03 -6.89
C GLU A 308 -7.87 0.43 -5.48
N GLU A 309 -6.83 0.89 -4.76
CA GLU A 309 -6.74 1.49 -3.41
C GLU A 309 -7.65 0.94 -2.30
N ALA A 310 -7.02 0.48 -1.23
CA ALA A 310 -7.72 0.38 0.04
C ALA A 310 -8.15 1.78 0.50
N LEU A 311 -9.35 1.88 1.06
CA LEU A 311 -9.92 3.17 1.45
C LEU A 311 -9.77 3.36 2.95
N ALA A 312 -9.16 4.46 3.39
CA ALA A 312 -9.16 4.84 4.79
C ALA A 312 -10.17 5.96 5.07
N ILE A 313 -11.08 5.75 6.02
CA ILE A 313 -12.03 6.76 6.48
C ILE A 313 -12.41 6.51 7.94
N THR A 314 -12.39 7.56 8.76
CA THR A 314 -12.84 7.54 10.17
C THR A 314 -12.21 6.39 10.98
N GLY A 315 -10.87 6.31 10.98
CA GLY A 315 -10.15 5.27 11.74
C GLY A 315 -10.32 3.84 11.21
N THR A 316 -10.84 3.68 9.99
CA THR A 316 -11.10 2.38 9.37
C THR A 316 -10.46 2.29 8.00
N LEU A 317 -9.73 1.20 7.75
CA LEU A 317 -9.23 0.79 6.44
C LEU A 317 -10.16 -0.26 5.84
N PHE A 318 -10.66 -0.02 4.64
CA PHE A 318 -11.45 -0.96 3.84
C PHE A 318 -10.59 -1.53 2.73
N MET A 319 -10.46 -2.86 2.71
CA MET A 319 -9.69 -3.59 1.72
C MET A 319 -10.64 -4.41 0.85
N PRO A 320 -10.71 -4.16 -0.48
CA PRO A 320 -11.34 -5.10 -1.40
C PRO A 320 -10.48 -6.36 -1.55
N VAL A 321 -11.08 -7.52 -1.31
CA VAL A 321 -10.43 -8.82 -1.36
C VAL A 321 -11.17 -9.71 -2.33
N TYR A 322 -10.45 -10.23 -3.32
CA TYR A 322 -10.97 -11.22 -4.24
C TYR A 322 -10.77 -12.63 -3.66
N ASP A 323 -11.87 -13.38 -3.61
CA ASP A 323 -11.92 -14.78 -3.22
C ASP A 323 -12.21 -15.65 -4.46
N PRO A 324 -11.21 -16.35 -5.02
CA PRO A 324 -11.43 -17.22 -6.18
C PRO A 324 -12.29 -18.45 -5.84
N GLN A 325 -12.40 -18.82 -4.56
CA GLN A 325 -13.16 -19.98 -4.04
C GLN A 325 -14.52 -19.57 -3.46
N GLY A 326 -14.93 -18.32 -3.69
CA GLY A 326 -16.23 -17.78 -3.31
C GLY A 326 -17.40 -18.54 -3.95
N VAL A 327 -18.42 -18.85 -3.15
CA VAL A 327 -19.63 -19.58 -3.58
C VAL A 327 -20.92 -18.90 -3.13
N ALA A 328 -20.85 -17.65 -2.65
CA ALA A 328 -22.02 -16.92 -2.18
C ALA A 328 -23.03 -16.65 -3.31
N THR A 329 -22.53 -16.57 -4.54
CA THR A 329 -23.35 -16.29 -5.71
C THR A 329 -23.50 -17.54 -6.59
N PRO A 330 -24.73 -17.91 -7.01
CA PRO A 330 -24.96 -19.05 -7.88
C PRO A 330 -24.13 -18.96 -9.16
N GLN A 331 -23.31 -19.98 -9.41
CA GLN A 331 -22.51 -20.09 -10.62
C GLN A 331 -23.38 -20.58 -11.78
N ALA A 332 -23.21 -19.99 -12.97
CA ALA A 332 -23.94 -20.41 -14.17
C ALA A 332 -23.60 -21.87 -14.57
N SER A 333 -24.47 -22.47 -15.38
CA SER A 333 -24.36 -23.82 -15.96
C SER A 333 -22.95 -24.14 -16.52
N GLN A 334 -22.55 -25.42 -16.48
CA GLN A 334 -21.23 -25.96 -16.84
C GLN A 334 -20.75 -25.59 -18.26
N CYS A 335 -21.65 -25.21 -19.17
CA CYS A 335 -21.32 -24.83 -20.55
C CYS A 335 -21.52 -23.35 -20.87
N SER A 336 -21.75 -22.50 -19.87
CA SER A 336 -21.88 -21.05 -20.06
C SER A 336 -20.59 -20.34 -19.66
N ALA A 337 -20.33 -19.16 -20.24
CA ALA A 337 -19.29 -18.26 -19.74
C ALA A 337 -19.53 -17.99 -18.24
N LYS A 338 -18.50 -18.18 -17.41
CA LYS A 338 -18.60 -18.05 -15.95
C LYS A 338 -17.71 -16.92 -15.43
N VAL A 339 -18.22 -16.20 -14.44
CA VAL A 339 -17.43 -15.31 -13.60
C VAL A 339 -17.03 -16.12 -12.36
N ILE A 340 -15.74 -16.43 -12.26
CA ILE A 340 -15.19 -17.21 -11.14
C ILE A 340 -14.84 -16.28 -9.98
N GLY A 341 -15.14 -16.75 -8.76
CA GLY A 341 -14.86 -16.04 -7.53
C GLY A 341 -15.78 -14.87 -7.25
N GLU A 342 -15.56 -14.24 -6.11
CA GLU A 342 -16.33 -13.11 -5.61
C GLU A 342 -15.43 -12.06 -4.98
N THR A 343 -15.93 -10.84 -4.84
CA THR A 343 -15.24 -9.79 -4.09
C THR A 343 -15.93 -9.58 -2.75
N ILE A 344 -15.13 -9.52 -1.70
CA ILE A 344 -15.53 -9.28 -0.32
C ILE A 344 -14.84 -7.99 0.15
N ARG A 345 -15.56 -7.14 0.88
CA ARG A 345 -14.98 -5.97 1.53
C ARG A 345 -14.57 -6.30 2.95
N GLU A 346 -13.27 -6.32 3.21
CA GLU A 346 -12.74 -6.46 4.56
C GLU A 346 -12.51 -5.10 5.21
N ARG A 347 -12.58 -5.09 6.54
CA ARG A 347 -12.45 -3.89 7.37
C ARG A 347 -11.37 -4.10 8.42
N PHE A 348 -10.53 -3.10 8.63
CA PHE A 348 -9.51 -3.10 9.68
C PHE A 348 -9.50 -1.76 10.40
N CYS A 349 -9.46 -1.78 11.73
CA CYS A 349 -9.30 -0.55 12.51
C CYS A 349 -7.85 -0.07 12.46
N ILE A 350 -7.64 1.19 12.12
CA ILE A 350 -6.32 1.84 12.03
C ILE A 350 -6.18 2.87 13.15
N PRO A 351 -4.95 3.13 13.65
CA PRO A 351 -3.66 2.72 13.09
C PRO A 351 -3.19 1.31 13.46
N TYR A 352 -3.82 0.65 14.44
CA TYR A 352 -3.23 -0.51 15.12
C TYR A 352 -3.59 -1.89 14.58
N GLY A 353 -4.50 -1.99 13.62
CA GLY A 353 -5.02 -3.27 13.13
C GLY A 353 -6.02 -3.95 14.06
N ALA A 354 -6.44 -3.26 15.13
CA ALA A 354 -7.40 -3.70 16.14
C ALA A 354 -8.32 -2.54 16.52
N CYS A 355 -9.62 -2.78 16.67
CA CYS A 355 -10.56 -1.78 17.17
C CYS A 355 -10.43 -1.67 18.69
N LEU A 356 -10.34 -0.43 19.18
CA LEU A 356 -10.02 -0.16 20.59
C LEU A 356 -11.19 0.50 21.33
N ASN A 357 -11.24 0.27 22.63
CA ASN A 357 -11.96 1.11 23.58
C ASN A 357 -11.18 2.41 23.83
N SER A 358 -11.80 3.37 24.51
CA SER A 358 -11.14 4.64 24.87
C SER A 358 -9.95 4.47 25.81
N ASP A 359 -9.86 3.35 26.53
CA ASP A 359 -8.75 2.99 27.41
C ASP A 359 -7.60 2.27 26.67
N GLY A 360 -7.73 2.01 25.37
CA GLY A 360 -6.72 1.34 24.55
C GLY A 360 -6.77 -0.19 24.58
N THR A 361 -7.71 -0.82 25.29
CA THR A 361 -7.94 -2.27 25.19
C THR A 361 -8.73 -2.61 23.92
N VAL A 362 -8.68 -3.88 23.48
CA VAL A 362 -9.48 -4.33 22.33
C VAL A 362 -10.99 -4.20 22.63
N ASN A 363 -11.73 -3.60 21.71
CA ASN A 363 -13.18 -3.56 21.71
C ASN A 363 -13.73 -4.76 20.93
N SER A 364 -14.09 -5.83 21.64
CA SER A 364 -14.56 -7.08 21.03
C SER A 364 -15.85 -6.92 20.20
N THR A 365 -16.73 -5.98 20.54
CA THR A 365 -17.97 -5.71 19.79
C THR A 365 -17.67 -5.09 18.44
N LEU A 366 -16.79 -4.10 18.38
CA LEU A 366 -16.38 -3.51 17.11
C LEU A 366 -15.56 -4.50 16.29
N GLU A 367 -14.74 -5.31 16.96
CA GLU A 367 -13.78 -6.19 16.30
C GLU A 367 -14.41 -7.37 15.56
N GLN A 368 -15.60 -7.82 15.98
CA GLN A 368 -16.40 -8.82 15.27
C GLN A 368 -16.67 -8.47 13.79
N ASN A 369 -16.58 -7.18 13.44
CA ASN A 369 -16.81 -6.70 12.08
C ASN A 369 -15.51 -6.48 11.28
N THR A 370 -14.38 -7.04 11.71
CA THR A 370 -13.06 -6.88 11.05
C THR A 370 -12.55 -8.18 10.43
N GLY A 371 -11.64 -8.06 9.47
CA GLY A 371 -11.17 -9.19 8.67
C GLY A 371 -12.27 -9.78 7.79
N LEU A 372 -12.19 -11.08 7.54
CA LEU A 372 -13.20 -11.82 6.80
C LEU A 372 -14.43 -12.08 7.68
N VAL A 373 -15.54 -11.41 7.36
CA VAL A 373 -16.82 -11.59 8.06
C VAL A 373 -17.74 -12.45 7.19
N ILE A 374 -17.97 -13.68 7.65
CA ILE A 374 -18.75 -14.69 6.93
C ILE A 374 -19.54 -15.53 7.93
N ASN A 375 -20.84 -15.78 7.64
CA ASN A 375 -21.68 -16.64 8.48
C ASN A 375 -21.58 -18.10 8.00
N THR A 376 -21.63 -18.30 6.68
CA THR A 376 -21.45 -19.59 6.01
C THR A 376 -20.78 -19.36 4.66
N LEU A 377 -20.25 -20.41 4.03
CA LEU A 377 -19.65 -20.30 2.68
C LEU A 377 -20.59 -19.67 1.63
N THR A 378 -21.90 -19.68 1.87
CA THR A 378 -22.94 -19.12 1.00
C THR A 378 -23.56 -17.81 1.52
N ASP A 379 -23.23 -17.37 2.74
CA ASP A 379 -23.79 -16.17 3.37
C ASP A 379 -22.69 -15.25 3.93
N HIS A 380 -22.56 -14.09 3.29
CA HIS A 380 -21.44 -13.16 3.43
C HIS A 380 -21.97 -11.73 3.57
N PRO A 381 -22.04 -11.16 4.78
CA PRO A 381 -22.55 -9.80 4.98
C PRO A 381 -21.69 -8.72 4.30
N THR A 382 -20.47 -9.05 3.91
CA THR A 382 -19.49 -8.16 3.28
C THR A 382 -19.29 -8.41 1.78
N LEU A 383 -20.09 -9.30 1.18
CA LEU A 383 -20.05 -9.61 -0.25
C LEU A 383 -20.42 -8.39 -1.11
N MET A 384 -19.56 -8.08 -2.07
CA MET A 384 -19.80 -7.03 -3.07
C MET A 384 -20.35 -7.59 -4.40
N GLY A 385 -20.17 -8.89 -4.64
CA GLY A 385 -20.71 -9.63 -5.79
C GLY A 385 -19.65 -10.43 -6.56
N ASN A 386 -20.07 -11.12 -7.63
CA ASN A 386 -19.22 -12.02 -8.41
C ASN A 386 -18.07 -11.28 -9.10
N GLY A 387 -16.95 -11.97 -9.26
CA GLY A 387 -15.78 -11.48 -9.94
C GLY A 387 -15.05 -10.43 -9.12
N ILE A 388 -14.34 -9.57 -9.82
CA ILE A 388 -13.47 -8.57 -9.24
C ILE A 388 -14.22 -7.22 -9.23
N ARG A 389 -14.33 -6.56 -8.07
CA ARG A 389 -15.07 -5.30 -7.89
C ARG A 389 -14.32 -4.30 -7.01
N GLY A 390 -14.32 -3.03 -7.41
CA GLY A 390 -13.76 -1.94 -6.61
C GLY A 390 -14.74 -1.38 -5.58
N ILE A 391 -14.22 -0.56 -4.66
CA ILE A 391 -15.04 0.20 -3.70
C ILE A 391 -15.27 1.60 -4.26
N ALA A 392 -16.52 2.05 -4.24
CA ALA A 392 -16.88 3.42 -4.58
C ALA A 392 -17.90 3.96 -3.57
N PHE A 393 -17.87 5.28 -3.36
CA PHE A 393 -18.87 5.93 -2.52
C PHE A 393 -20.11 6.33 -3.33
N GLY A 394 -21.25 6.25 -2.66
CA GLY A 394 -22.54 6.69 -3.14
C GLY A 394 -23.30 7.44 -2.07
N LYS A 395 -24.40 8.06 -2.48
CA LYS A 395 -25.32 8.72 -1.55
C LYS A 395 -26.18 7.66 -0.85
N LYS A 396 -26.38 7.81 0.46
CA LYS A 396 -27.36 7.01 1.21
C LYS A 396 -28.74 7.66 1.12
N ASP A 397 -29.78 6.84 0.93
CA ASP A 397 -31.17 7.31 1.00
C ASP A 397 -31.45 7.90 2.39
N GLY A 398 -32.02 9.12 2.42
CA GLY A 398 -32.18 9.90 3.65
C GLY A 398 -31.02 10.83 4.01
N GLY A 399 -29.96 10.89 3.19
CA GLY A 399 -28.80 11.77 3.40
C GLY A 399 -27.63 11.04 4.07
N GLY A 400 -26.40 11.38 3.66
CA GLY A 400 -25.18 10.69 4.07
C GLY A 400 -24.43 10.04 2.90
N LEU A 401 -23.22 9.56 3.19
CA LEU A 401 -22.34 8.84 2.27
C LEU A 401 -22.43 7.35 2.61
N THR A 402 -22.42 6.45 1.63
CA THR A 402 -22.32 4.99 1.84
C THR A 402 -21.36 4.40 0.82
N ILE A 403 -20.84 3.20 1.08
CA ILE A 403 -20.22 2.41 0.02
C ILE A 403 -21.33 1.88 -0.91
N LEU A 404 -21.15 2.00 -2.23
CA LEU A 404 -22.06 1.44 -3.23
C LEU A 404 -22.10 -0.09 -3.14
N GLY A 405 -23.30 -0.65 -3.23
CA GLY A 405 -23.52 -2.10 -3.05
C GLY A 405 -23.60 -2.55 -1.58
N ASN A 406 -23.51 -1.63 -0.61
CA ASN A 406 -23.72 -1.95 0.80
C ASN A 406 -25.22 -2.19 1.09
N THR A 407 -25.66 -3.43 1.00
CA THR A 407 -27.06 -3.84 1.22
C THR A 407 -27.42 -4.02 2.70
N SER A 408 -26.44 -4.25 3.58
CA SER A 408 -26.59 -4.32 5.03
C SER A 408 -25.26 -4.07 5.76
N GLY A 409 -25.28 -3.85 7.09
CA GLY A 409 -24.07 -3.69 7.92
C GLY A 409 -23.47 -2.27 7.99
N THR A 410 -22.27 -2.15 8.58
CA THR A 410 -21.55 -0.87 8.73
C THR A 410 -20.96 -0.39 7.40
N GLY A 411 -21.15 0.89 7.09
CA GLY A 411 -20.72 1.49 5.82
C GLY A 411 -21.51 2.71 5.39
N GLY A 412 -22.31 3.30 6.30
CA GLY A 412 -22.97 4.59 6.11
C GLY A 412 -22.37 5.63 7.05
N TRP A 413 -22.03 6.80 6.51
CA TRP A 413 -21.52 7.93 7.23
C TRP A 413 -22.51 9.09 7.13
N SER A 414 -22.83 9.69 8.28
CA SER A 414 -23.53 10.97 8.29
C SER A 414 -22.63 12.02 7.67
N THR A 415 -23.09 12.69 6.61
CA THR A 415 -22.44 13.88 6.07
C THR A 415 -22.75 15.06 7.00
N ASN A 416 -22.08 15.11 8.14
CA ASN A 416 -22.21 16.25 9.04
C ASN A 416 -21.47 17.43 8.39
N ARG A 417 -22.23 18.47 8.00
CA ARG A 417 -21.62 19.73 7.56
C ARG A 417 -20.93 20.36 8.76
N LYS A 418 -19.64 20.07 8.93
CA LYS A 418 -18.80 20.77 9.88
C LYS A 418 -18.29 22.03 9.18
N LEU A 419 -18.59 23.20 9.73
CA LEU A 419 -17.85 24.40 9.38
C LEU A 419 -16.41 24.15 9.80
N VAL A 420 -15.55 23.85 8.83
CA VAL A 420 -14.10 23.94 9.04
C VAL A 420 -13.79 25.42 8.81
N PRO A 421 -13.48 26.21 9.85
CA PRO A 421 -13.05 27.59 9.66
C PRO A 421 -11.72 27.55 8.90
N THR A 422 -11.82 27.67 7.58
CA THR A 422 -10.67 27.85 6.69
C THR A 422 -10.50 29.34 6.54
N ARG A 423 -9.31 29.86 6.84
CA ARG A 423 -9.03 31.28 6.62
C ARG A 423 -9.00 31.53 5.12
N TRP A 424 -9.50 32.67 4.68
CA TRP A 424 -9.73 32.94 3.25
C TRP A 424 -8.45 32.86 2.38
N TYR A 425 -7.26 33.01 2.97
CA TYR A 425 -5.98 32.87 2.28
C TYR A 425 -5.50 31.42 2.10
N GLU A 426 -6.13 30.45 2.76
CA GLU A 426 -5.77 29.02 2.67
C GLU A 426 -6.38 28.34 1.43
N LYS A 427 -7.39 28.96 0.80
CA LYS A 427 -8.02 28.40 -0.43
C LYS A 427 -7.48 28.97 -1.74
N GLN A 428 -6.86 30.16 -1.71
CA GLN A 428 -6.28 30.79 -2.89
C GLN A 428 -5.09 31.67 -2.47
N PRO A 429 -3.84 31.19 -2.60
CA PRO A 429 -2.70 32.09 -2.52
C PRO A 429 -2.66 32.90 -3.81
N ASN A 430 -3.43 33.99 -3.87
CA ASN A 430 -3.21 35.04 -4.85
C ASN A 430 -2.38 36.15 -4.17
N PRO A 431 -1.05 36.16 -4.34
CA PRO A 431 -0.18 37.16 -3.72
C PRO A 431 -0.41 38.60 -4.22
N ASN A 432 -1.29 38.82 -5.20
CA ASN A 432 -1.56 40.16 -5.77
C ASN A 432 -2.83 40.84 -5.23
N LYS A 433 -3.38 40.41 -4.09
CA LYS A 433 -4.57 41.04 -3.48
C LYS A 433 -4.43 41.40 -2.00
N VAL A 434 -3.21 41.70 -1.55
CA VAL A 434 -3.00 42.43 -0.30
C VAL A 434 -2.25 43.71 -0.64
N GLN A 435 -3.02 44.78 -0.86
CA GLN A 435 -2.56 46.16 -0.67
C GLN A 435 -3.15 46.64 0.65
#